data_AF-A0A653LK58-F1
#
_entry.id   AF-A0A653LK58-F1
#
_cell.length_a   1.000
_cell.length_b   1.000
_cell.length_c   1.000
_cell.angle_alpha   90.00
_cell.angle_beta   90.00
_cell.angle_gamma   90.00
#
_symmetry.space_group_name_H-M   'P 1'
#
loop_
_entity.id
_entity.type
_entity.pdbx_description
1 polymer ?
#
loop_
_entity_poly.entity_id
_entity_poly.type
_entity_poly.pdbx_seq_one_letter_code
_entity_poly.pdbx_strand_id
1 'polypeptide(L)'
;MTRDLPPTVHRNRRELAYRVPFVVERDDAPRYRLRNVGDEAVHWVVLRLIGPGLLAPLEPCRLTPGSALEFEVLGTELARATSVQVSWFRPGGHQYLWRVTF
;
A
#
# COMPACT_ATOMS: atom_id res chain seq x y z
N MET A 1 32.95 11.09 23.91
CA MET A 1 32.13 12.17 23.32
C MET A 1 30.95 11.53 22.60
N THR A 2 29.87 11.28 23.33
CA THR A 2 28.63 10.70 22.80
C THR A 2 27.77 11.87 22.34
N ARG A 3 27.51 11.97 21.03
CA ARG A 3 26.64 13.01 20.47
C ARG A 3 25.20 12.60 20.79
N ASP A 4 24.61 13.21 21.81
CA ASP A 4 23.16 13.08 22.05
C ASP A 4 22.44 13.59 20.80
N LEU A 5 21.78 12.67 20.09
CA LEU A 5 20.82 13.02 19.05
C LEU A 5 19.68 13.75 19.77
N PRO A 6 19.33 14.99 19.36
CA PRO A 6 18.23 15.69 19.99
C PRO A 6 16.96 14.84 19.85
N PRO A 7 16.12 14.76 20.89
CA PRO A 7 14.83 14.08 20.78
C PRO A 7 14.07 14.71 19.62
N THR A 8 13.60 13.87 18.69
CA THR A 8 12.78 14.32 17.57
C THR A 8 11.57 15.04 18.14
N VAL A 9 11.59 16.38 18.10
CA VAL A 9 10.49 17.21 18.56
C VAL A 9 9.32 16.92 17.63
N HIS A 10 8.46 15.98 18.01
CA HIS A 10 7.12 15.86 17.47
C HIS A 10 6.36 17.07 17.97
N ARG A 11 6.60 18.22 17.32
CA ARG A 11 5.75 19.40 17.46
C ARG A 11 4.35 18.87 17.20
N ASN A 12 3.48 18.98 18.22
CA ASN A 12 2.08 18.56 18.17
C ASN A 12 1.29 19.50 17.24
N ARG A 13 1.76 19.57 15.99
CA ARG A 13 1.13 20.23 14.85
C ARG A 13 0.08 19.24 14.43
N ARG A 14 -1.19 19.67 14.44
CA ARG A 14 -2.30 18.89 13.88
C ARG A 14 -1.92 18.49 12.45
N GLU A 15 -1.37 17.30 12.28
CA GLU A 15 -1.00 16.76 10.97
C GLU A 15 -2.24 16.03 10.47
N LEU A 16 -2.65 16.38 9.24
CA LEU A 16 -3.76 15.68 8.61
C LEU A 16 -3.36 14.22 8.40
N ALA A 17 -4.31 13.32 8.59
CA ALA A 17 -4.11 11.93 8.24
C ALA A 17 -3.66 11.84 6.78
N TYR A 18 -2.61 11.05 6.53
CA TYR A 18 -2.13 10.84 5.19
C TYR A 18 -3.24 10.19 4.35
N ARG A 19 -3.55 10.82 3.21
CA ARG A 19 -4.52 10.29 2.27
C ARG A 19 -3.94 9.07 1.58
N VAL A 20 -4.68 7.96 1.59
CA VAL A 20 -4.30 6.77 0.83
C VAL A 20 -4.19 7.14 -0.66
N PRO A 21 -3.04 6.94 -1.32
CA PRO A 21 -2.80 7.45 -2.68
C PRO A 21 -3.23 6.44 -3.75
N PHE A 22 -4.04 5.44 -3.40
CA PHE A 22 -4.34 4.32 -4.28
C PHE A 22 -5.81 4.19 -4.60
N VAL A 23 -6.07 3.67 -5.80
CA VAL A 23 -7.35 3.04 -6.16
C VAL A 23 -7.09 1.60 -6.59
N VAL A 24 -8.08 0.72 -6.37
CA VAL A 24 -8.06 -0.65 -6.88
C VAL A 24 -9.08 -0.74 -8.01
N GLU A 25 -8.58 -0.98 -9.22
CA GLU A 25 -9.39 -1.22 -10.42
C GLU A 25 -9.74 -2.70 -10.46
N ARG A 26 -11.02 -3.01 -10.70
CA ARG A 26 -11.60 -4.36 -10.54
C ARG A 26 -12.30 -4.88 -11.78
N ASP A 27 -12.26 -4.13 -12.88
CA ASP A 27 -13.03 -4.42 -14.09
C ASP A 27 -12.61 -5.75 -14.75
N ASP A 28 -11.36 -6.18 -14.54
CA ASP A 28 -10.75 -7.37 -15.13
C ASP A 28 -10.57 -8.54 -14.12
N ALA A 29 -11.33 -8.57 -13.02
CA ALA A 29 -11.20 -9.60 -11.99
C ALA A 29 -11.23 -11.03 -12.59
N PRO A 30 -10.34 -11.97 -12.16
CA PRO A 30 -9.53 -11.95 -10.93
C PRO A 30 -8.19 -11.20 -11.05
N ARG A 31 -7.93 -10.49 -12.14
CA ARG A 31 -6.79 -9.57 -12.27
C ARG A 31 -7.20 -8.18 -11.83
N TYR A 32 -6.38 -7.57 -11.00
CA TYR A 32 -6.62 -6.27 -10.40
C TYR A 32 -5.46 -5.34 -10.70
N ARG A 33 -5.72 -4.04 -10.68
CA ARG A 33 -4.68 -3.01 -10.76
C ARG A 33 -4.74 -2.13 -9.53
N LEU A 34 -3.60 -2.01 -8.84
CA LEU A 34 -3.39 -0.99 -7.81
C LEU A 34 -2.75 0.22 -8.49
N ARG A 35 -3.53 1.30 -8.71
CA ARG A 35 -3.02 2.53 -9.32
C ARG A 35 -2.70 3.58 -8.28
N ASN A 36 -1.54 4.22 -8.40
CA ASN A 36 -1.23 5.43 -7.65
C ASN A 36 -1.93 6.64 -8.30
N VAL A 37 -2.95 7.18 -7.62
CA VAL A 37 -3.68 8.40 -8.01
C VAL A 37 -3.29 9.61 -7.18
N GLY A 38 -2.26 9.47 -6.33
CA GLY A 38 -1.64 10.59 -5.63
C GLY A 38 -0.72 11.40 -6.54
N ASP A 39 -0.15 12.44 -5.95
CA ASP A 39 0.81 13.36 -6.56
C ASP A 39 2.28 13.00 -6.23
N GLU A 40 2.48 12.06 -5.31
CA GLU A 40 3.80 11.60 -4.87
C GLU A 40 4.14 10.20 -5.39
N ALA A 41 5.43 9.95 -5.60
CA ALA A 41 5.92 8.60 -5.82
C ALA A 41 6.13 7.88 -4.49
N VAL A 42 5.63 6.65 -4.40
CA VAL A 42 5.70 5.82 -3.19
C VAL A 42 6.60 4.62 -3.43
N HIS A 43 7.30 4.20 -2.38
CA HIS A 43 8.36 3.21 -2.44
C HIS A 43 8.01 1.97 -1.64
N TRP A 44 8.60 0.83 -2.03
CA TRP A 44 8.45 -0.45 -1.34
C TRP A 44 6.97 -0.84 -1.21
N VAL A 45 6.21 -0.67 -2.29
CA VAL A 45 4.81 -1.09 -2.37
C VAL A 45 4.78 -2.61 -2.33
N VAL A 46 4.16 -3.16 -1.29
CA VAL A 46 4.05 -4.60 -1.03
C VAL A 46 2.59 -4.94 -0.81
N LEU A 47 2.16 -6.02 -1.46
CA LEU A 47 0.82 -6.60 -1.31
C LEU A 47 0.92 -7.89 -0.50
N ARG A 48 0.00 -8.07 0.44
CA ARG A 48 -0.17 -9.32 1.19
C ARG A 48 -1.63 -9.71 1.23
N LEU A 49 -1.92 -10.97 0.90
CA LEU A 49 -3.25 -11.54 1.06
C LEU A 49 -3.47 -11.90 2.53
N ILE A 50 -4.64 -11.54 3.06
CA ILE A 50 -5.12 -11.93 4.38
C ILE A 50 -6.45 -12.65 4.18
N GLY A 51 -6.47 -13.95 4.47
CA GLY A 51 -7.62 -14.83 4.26
C GLY A 51 -7.30 -16.04 3.36
N PRO A 52 -8.32 -16.85 3.01
CA PRO A 52 -8.14 -18.02 2.16
C PRO A 52 -7.90 -17.62 0.70
N GLY A 53 -6.85 -18.14 0.07
CA GLY A 53 -6.55 -17.89 -1.35
C GLY A 53 -5.07 -17.77 -1.60
N LEU A 54 -4.72 -17.35 -2.82
CA LEU A 54 -3.35 -17.18 -3.28
C LEU A 54 -3.22 -15.81 -3.94
N LEU A 55 -2.14 -15.11 -3.59
CA LEU A 55 -1.67 -13.93 -4.30
C LEU A 55 -0.39 -14.33 -5.01
N ALA A 56 -0.30 -14.07 -6.31
CA ALA A 56 0.93 -14.31 -7.05
C ALA A 56 2.11 -13.53 -6.42
N PRO A 57 3.32 -14.12 -6.30
CA PRO A 57 4.47 -13.41 -5.77
C PRO A 57 4.76 -12.12 -6.55
N LEU A 58 4.97 -11.03 -5.82
CA LEU A 58 5.32 -9.73 -6.39
C LEU A 58 6.52 -9.18 -5.64
N GLU A 59 7.50 -8.69 -6.40
CA GLU A 59 8.63 -7.96 -5.82
C GLU A 59 8.15 -6.59 -5.30
N PRO A 60 8.71 -6.10 -4.18
CA PRO A 60 8.47 -4.73 -3.75
C PRO A 60 8.81 -3.75 -4.87
N CYS A 61 7.88 -2.85 -5.18
CA CYS A 61 8.07 -1.94 -6.31
C CYS A 61 7.90 -0.48 -5.90
N ARG A 62 8.23 0.42 -6.84
CA ARG A 62 7.95 1.85 -6.74
C ARG A 62 6.79 2.19 -7.66
N LEU A 63 5.82 2.94 -7.16
CA LEU A 63 4.72 3.46 -7.98
C LEU A 63 4.80 4.98 -8.07
N THR A 64 5.08 5.50 -9.27
CA THR A 64 4.94 6.93 -9.58
C THR A 64 3.48 7.33 -9.73
N PRO A 65 3.15 8.62 -9.64
CA PRO A 65 1.81 9.13 -10.00
C PRO A 65 1.36 8.58 -11.35
N GLY A 66 0.13 8.07 -11.40
CA GLY A 66 -0.49 7.47 -12.59
C GLY A 66 -0.06 6.03 -12.92
N SER A 67 1.06 5.53 -12.37
CA SER A 67 1.48 4.14 -12.60
C SER A 67 0.63 3.14 -11.81
N ALA A 68 0.58 1.90 -12.31
CA ALA A 68 -0.19 0.83 -11.70
C ALA A 68 0.64 -0.45 -11.55
N LEU A 69 0.34 -1.20 -10.49
CA LEU A 69 0.81 -2.56 -10.28
C LEU A 69 -0.34 -3.53 -10.58
N GLU A 70 -0.12 -4.43 -11.53
CA GLU A 70 -1.02 -5.55 -11.80
C GLU A 70 -0.78 -6.68 -10.80
N PHE A 71 -1.86 -7.30 -10.32
CA PHE A 71 -1.79 -8.45 -9.43
C PHE A 71 -3.03 -9.35 -9.61
N GLU A 72 -2.88 -10.63 -9.28
CA GLU A 72 -3.94 -11.62 -9.40
C GLU A 72 -4.19 -12.27 -8.04
N VAL A 73 -5.47 -12.42 -7.69
CA VAL A 73 -5.90 -13.15 -6.48
C VAL A 73 -6.73 -14.35 -6.90
N LEU A 74 -6.26 -15.54 -6.56
CA LEU A 74 -6.91 -16.81 -6.89
C LEU A 74 -7.50 -17.43 -5.63
N GLY A 75 -8.72 -17.94 -5.72
CA GLY A 75 -9.38 -18.65 -4.62
C GLY A 75 -10.89 -18.75 -4.79
N THR A 76 -11.52 -19.50 -3.91
CA THR A 76 -12.99 -19.63 -3.82
C THR A 76 -13.54 -18.65 -2.79
N GLU A 77 -14.71 -18.05 -3.03
CA GLU A 77 -15.39 -17.16 -2.08
C GLU A 77 -14.56 -15.96 -1.60
N LEU A 78 -13.69 -15.41 -2.46
CA LEU A 78 -12.79 -14.30 -2.12
C LEU A 78 -13.52 -13.13 -1.43
N ALA A 79 -14.72 -12.78 -1.92
CA ALA A 79 -15.51 -11.67 -1.39
C ALA A 79 -15.98 -11.84 0.07
N ARG A 80 -15.99 -13.07 0.61
CA ARG A 80 -16.51 -13.34 1.96
C ARG A 80 -15.45 -13.27 3.04
N ALA A 81 -14.20 -13.60 2.71
CA ALA A 81 -13.18 -13.86 3.73
C ALA A 81 -11.77 -13.36 3.37
N THR A 82 -11.61 -12.65 2.24
CA THR A 82 -10.28 -12.21 1.80
C THR A 82 -10.14 -10.70 1.71
N SER A 83 -8.91 -10.26 1.94
CA SER A 83 -8.52 -8.87 1.79
C SER A 83 -7.06 -8.81 1.38
N VAL A 84 -6.69 -7.77 0.64
CA VAL A 84 -5.29 -7.44 0.36
C VAL A 84 -4.88 -6.27 1.25
N GLN A 85 -3.81 -6.45 1.99
CA GLN A 85 -3.10 -5.37 2.65
C GLN A 85 -2.05 -4.81 1.69
N VAL A 86 -2.12 -3.52 1.45
CA VAL A 86 -1.09 -2.74 0.74
C VAL A 86 -0.26 -2.00 1.77
N SER A 87 1.06 -2.11 1.72
CA SER A 87 1.97 -1.31 2.55
C SER A 87 3.01 -0.59 1.69
N TRP A 88 3.38 0.62 2.06
CA TRP A 88 4.33 1.46 1.31
C TRP A 88 5.01 2.50 2.20
N PHE A 89 6.04 3.13 1.65
CA PHE A 89 6.70 4.30 2.23
C PHE A 89 6.46 5.55 1.38
N ARG A 90 6.11 6.67 2.03
CA ARG A 90 6.04 7.99 1.39
C ARG A 90 7.43 8.63 1.25
N PRO A 91 7.60 9.67 0.41
CA PRO A 91 8.75 10.56 0.51
C PRO A 91 8.86 11.12 1.94
N GLY A 92 9.95 10.79 2.63
CA GLY A 92 10.13 11.08 4.07
C GLY A 92 10.20 9.84 4.96
N GLY A 93 9.99 8.64 4.41
CA GLY A 93 10.32 7.37 5.10
C GLY A 93 9.30 6.88 6.11
N HIS A 94 8.17 7.59 6.28
CA HIS A 94 7.05 7.08 7.05
C HIS A 94 6.35 5.95 6.29
N GLN A 95 6.06 4.87 7.01
CA GLN A 95 5.34 3.72 6.46
C GLN A 95 3.84 3.87 6.69
N TYR A 96 3.06 3.45 5.69
CA TYR A 96 1.61 3.36 5.77
C TYR A 96 1.14 1.97 5.33
N LEU A 97 -0.06 1.63 5.79
CA LEU A 97 -0.78 0.44 5.34
C LEU A 97 -2.23 0.79 5.08
N TRP A 98 -2.81 0.08 4.12
CA TRP A 98 -4.23 0.16 3.78
C TRP A 98 -4.74 -1.23 3.48
N ARG A 99 -5.97 -1.53 3.89
CA ARG A 99 -6.58 -2.84 3.70
C ARG A 99 -7.78 -2.71 2.77
N VAL A 100 -7.80 -3.55 1.75
CA VAL A 100 -8.85 -3.62 0.72
C VAL A 100 -9.55 -4.97 0.84
N THR A 101 -10.86 -4.96 1.00
CA THR A 101 -11.70 -6.17 0.98
C THR A 101 -12.25 -6.38 -0.42
N PHE A 102 -12.33 -7.63 -0.88
CA PHE A 102 -12.90 -7.95 -2.19
C PHE A 102 -14.42 -8.00 -2.15
#